data_AF-A0A7W1ZUT9-F1
#
_entry.id   AF-A0A7W1ZUT9-F1
#
_cell.length_a   1.000
_cell.length_b   1.000
_cell.length_c   1.000
_cell.angle_alpha   90.00
_cell.angle_beta   90.00
_cell.angle_gamma   90.00
#
_symmetry.space_group_name_H-M   'P 1'
#
loop_
_entity.id
_entity.type
_entity.pdbx_description
1 polymer ?
#
loop_
_entity_poly.entity_id
_entity_poly.type
_entity_poly.pdbx_seq_one_letter_code
_entity_poly.pdbx_strand_id
1 'polypeptide(L)'
;MSELGRKSVEEFRQSQKFPLVVVLDNVRSMHNVGSVFRTADAFLISGILLCGYTPRPPHRDIQKTALGATETVDWDFFESTLDAVDQLKSQGYRIFAVEQVEKSIPLQEFSSLNSEKMAVIFG
;
A
#
# COMPACT_ATOMS: atom_id res chain seq x y z
N MET A 1 -7.55 -0.09 -23.47
CA MET A 1 -7.75 -0.83 -22.20
C MET A 1 -7.57 -2.33 -22.38
N SER A 2 -8.02 -2.95 -23.48
CA SER A 2 -7.76 -4.37 -23.79
C SER A 2 -6.29 -4.73 -24.02
N GLU A 3 -5.48 -3.82 -24.56
CA GLU A 3 -4.05 -4.05 -24.88
C GLU A 3 -3.14 -4.29 -23.68
N LEU A 4 -3.60 -3.98 -22.45
CA LEU A 4 -2.77 -4.08 -21.24
C LEU A 4 -2.98 -5.39 -20.47
N GLY A 5 -3.89 -6.27 -20.91
CA GLY A 5 -4.21 -7.51 -20.19
C GLY A 5 -4.64 -7.26 -18.73
N ARG A 6 -5.21 -6.08 -18.43
CA ARG A 6 -5.59 -5.70 -17.07
C ARG A 6 -6.81 -6.53 -16.67
N LYS A 7 -6.71 -7.18 -15.51
CA LYS A 7 -7.83 -7.89 -14.88
C LYS A 7 -9.01 -6.95 -14.70
N SER A 8 -10.23 -7.46 -14.83
CA SER A 8 -11.42 -6.75 -14.37
C SER A 8 -11.33 -6.46 -12.86
N VAL A 9 -12.20 -5.59 -12.34
CA VAL A 9 -12.22 -5.28 -10.90
C VAL A 9 -12.49 -6.55 -10.09
N GLU A 10 -13.41 -7.39 -10.56
CA GLU A 10 -13.76 -8.68 -9.95
C GLU A 10 -12.59 -9.66 -10.01
N GLU A 11 -11.95 -9.81 -11.17
CA GLU A 11 -10.79 -10.69 -11.35
C GLU A 11 -9.60 -10.23 -10.51
N PHE A 12 -9.41 -8.92 -10.36
CA PHE A 12 -8.39 -8.36 -9.49
C PHE A 12 -8.63 -8.78 -8.05
N ARG A 13 -9.85 -8.57 -7.52
CA ARG A 13 -10.21 -8.89 -6.13
C ARG A 13 -10.12 -10.39 -5.83
N GLN A 14 -10.43 -11.26 -6.80
CA GLN A 14 -10.36 -12.72 -6.62
C GLN A 14 -8.95 -13.30 -6.81
N SER A 15 -8.03 -12.54 -7.39
CA SER A 15 -6.68 -13.05 -7.64
C SER A 15 -5.84 -13.18 -6.36
N GLN A 16 -4.92 -14.15 -6.37
CA GLN A 16 -3.93 -14.29 -5.31
C GLN A 16 -3.12 -13.00 -5.18
N LYS A 17 -3.17 -12.40 -4.00
CA LYS A 17 -2.46 -11.16 -3.69
C LYS A 17 -1.04 -11.44 -3.26
N PHE A 18 -0.14 -10.52 -3.60
CA PHE A 18 1.14 -10.44 -2.92
C PHE A 18 0.85 -10.03 -1.47
N PRO A 19 1.30 -10.79 -0.44
CA PRO A 19 0.91 -10.62 0.96
C PRO A 19 1.58 -9.41 1.62
N LEU A 20 1.51 -8.26 0.95
CA LEU A 20 2.07 -6.98 1.34
C LEU A 20 0.95 -5.96 1.52
N VAL A 21 0.98 -5.26 2.65
CA VAL A 21 0.21 -4.03 2.89
C VAL A 21 1.16 -2.85 2.93
N VAL A 22 0.80 -1.75 2.27
CA VAL A 22 1.55 -0.49 2.35
C VAL A 22 0.83 0.45 3.31
N VAL A 23 1.54 1.02 4.27
CA VAL A 23 1.00 2.02 5.20
C VAL A 23 1.60 3.38 4.84
N LEU A 24 0.75 4.36 4.54
CA LEU A 24 1.15 5.73 4.27
C LEU A 24 0.93 6.58 5.52
N ASP A 25 2.00 6.81 6.26
CA ASP A 25 2.04 7.62 7.47
C ASP A 25 2.13 9.09 7.10
N ASN A 26 1.04 9.85 7.27
CA ASN A 26 1.11 11.31 7.17
C ASN A 26 1.74 11.80 5.84
N VAL A 27 1.38 11.18 4.71
CA VAL A 27 1.84 11.55 3.37
C VAL A 27 0.98 12.69 2.82
N ARG A 28 1.56 13.87 2.60
CA ARG A 28 0.79 15.06 2.13
C ARG A 28 0.44 15.04 0.65
N SER A 29 1.33 14.48 -0.17
CA SER A 29 1.23 14.59 -1.63
C SER A 29 0.16 13.66 -2.19
N MET A 30 -0.93 14.23 -2.71
CA MET A 30 -1.98 13.48 -3.42
C MET A 30 -1.44 12.73 -4.64
N HIS A 31 -0.43 13.29 -5.31
CA HIS A 31 0.25 12.62 -6.42
C HIS A 31 1.02 11.37 -5.97
N ASN A 32 1.65 11.42 -4.80
CA ASN A 32 2.35 10.27 -4.23
C ASN A 32 1.35 9.21 -3.76
N VAL A 33 0.24 9.62 -3.13
CA VAL A 33 -0.83 8.68 -2.75
C VAL A 33 -1.33 7.94 -4.00
N GLY A 34 -1.67 8.66 -5.08
CA GLY A 34 -2.14 8.00 -6.29
C GLY A 34 -1.07 7.18 -7.03
N SER A 35 0.21 7.56 -6.97
CA SER A 35 1.28 6.72 -7.52
C SER A 35 1.46 5.42 -6.74
N VAL A 36 1.29 5.44 -5.41
CA VAL A 36 1.28 4.23 -4.57
C VAL A 36 0.11 3.32 -4.93
N PHE A 37 -1.11 3.87 -5.10
CA PHE A 37 -2.25 3.09 -5.62
C PHE A 37 -1.95 2.43 -6.97
N ARG A 38 -1.34 3.17 -7.90
CA ARG A 38 -0.99 2.63 -9.22
C ARG A 38 0.04 1.51 -9.15
N THR A 39 1.06 1.64 -8.31
CA THR A 39 2.06 0.59 -8.06
C THR A 39 1.42 -0.62 -7.40
N ALA A 40 0.57 -0.40 -6.40
CA ALA A 40 -0.17 -1.44 -5.69
C ALA A 40 -1.00 -2.33 -6.61
N ASP A 41 -1.72 -1.71 -7.55
CA ASP A 41 -2.49 -2.41 -8.58
C ASP A 41 -1.60 -3.25 -9.50
N ALA A 42 -0.49 -2.67 -9.98
CA ALA A 42 0.43 -3.38 -10.87
C ALA A 42 1.05 -4.63 -10.24
N PHE A 43 1.30 -4.61 -8.93
CA PHE A 43 1.91 -5.72 -8.19
C PHE A 43 0.91 -6.64 -7.46
N LEU A 44 -0.40 -6.42 -7.63
CA LEU A 44 -1.45 -7.17 -6.94
C LEU A 44 -1.24 -7.20 -5.41
N ILE A 45 -0.81 -6.08 -4.79
CA ILE A 45 -0.60 -6.05 -3.33
C ILE A 45 -1.93 -6.21 -2.59
N SER A 46 -1.86 -6.64 -1.33
CA SER A 46 -3.04 -6.96 -0.53
C SER A 46 -3.84 -5.73 -0.13
N GLY A 47 -3.19 -4.57 0.07
CA GLY A 47 -3.91 -3.32 0.30
C GLY A 47 -3.03 -2.16 0.73
N ILE A 48 -3.69 -1.01 0.96
CA ILE A 48 -3.07 0.24 1.41
C ILE A 48 -3.80 0.76 2.65
N LEU A 49 -3.07 1.16 3.69
CA LEU A 49 -3.63 1.89 4.83
C LEU A 49 -3.17 3.34 4.78
N LEU A 50 -4.12 4.27 4.74
CA LEU A 50 -3.86 5.71 4.73
C LEU A 50 -3.98 6.23 6.16
N CYS A 51 -2.95 6.87 6.69
CA CYS A 51 -2.91 7.26 8.11
C CYS A 51 -2.79 8.78 8.31
N GLY A 52 -3.39 9.28 9.39
CA GLY A 52 -3.26 10.66 9.83
C GLY A 52 -3.84 11.66 8.83
N TYR A 53 -3.06 12.66 8.43
CA TYR A 53 -3.53 13.67 7.47
C TYR A 53 -3.41 13.25 6.00
N THR A 54 -3.04 12.00 5.71
CA THR A 54 -2.91 11.49 4.33
C THR A 54 -4.23 11.68 3.57
N PRO A 55 -4.21 12.31 2.37
CA PRO A 55 -5.43 12.55 1.60
C PRO A 55 -5.98 11.22 1.07
N ARG A 56 -7.31 11.14 0.98
CA ARG A 56 -8.05 9.91 0.67
C ARG A 56 -8.81 10.02 -0.64
N PRO A 57 -8.99 8.92 -1.39
CA PRO A 57 -10.00 8.84 -2.43
C PRO A 57 -11.42 9.06 -1.85
N PRO A 58 -12.38 9.64 -2.61
CA PRO A 58 -12.19 10.22 -3.95
C PRO A 58 -11.58 11.63 -3.88
N HIS A 59 -10.46 11.84 -4.58
CA HIS A 59 -9.90 13.17 -4.82
C HIS A 59 -9.31 13.23 -6.24
N ARG A 60 -9.56 14.33 -6.97
CA ARG A 60 -9.20 14.47 -8.39
C ARG A 60 -7.72 14.17 -8.66
N ASP A 61 -6.83 14.70 -7.83
CA ASP A 61 -5.39 14.59 -8.06
C ASP A 61 -4.83 13.19 -7.72
N ILE A 62 -5.48 12.48 -6.78
CA ILE A 62 -5.21 11.06 -6.51
C ILE A 62 -5.67 10.23 -7.71
N GLN A 63 -6.90 10.43 -8.18
CA GLN A 63 -7.47 9.70 -9.32
C GLN A 63 -6.63 9.86 -10.60
N LYS A 64 -6.16 11.09 -10.87
CA LYS A 64 -5.32 11.41 -12.03
C LYS A 64 -4.03 10.59 -12.06
N THR A 65 -3.47 10.25 -10.91
CA THR A 65 -2.22 9.48 -10.81
C THR A 65 -2.44 7.98 -10.59
N ALA A 66 -3.53 7.61 -9.91
CA ALA A 66 -3.91 6.21 -9.66
C ALA A 66 -4.44 5.48 -10.90
N LEU A 67 -5.00 6.20 -11.89
CA LEU A 67 -5.50 5.63 -13.15
C LEU A 67 -6.47 4.43 -12.92
N GLY A 68 -7.46 4.65 -12.05
CA GLY A 68 -8.49 3.66 -11.69
C GLY A 68 -8.08 2.69 -10.58
N ALA A 69 -6.83 2.69 -10.13
CA ALA A 69 -6.36 1.76 -9.09
C ALA A 69 -7.06 1.92 -7.72
N THR A 70 -7.68 3.08 -7.46
CA THR A 70 -8.48 3.29 -6.23
C THR A 70 -9.77 2.47 -6.20
N GLU A 71 -10.18 1.90 -7.33
CA GLU A 71 -11.40 1.07 -7.44
C GLU A 71 -11.09 -0.42 -7.26
N THR A 72 -9.85 -0.82 -7.54
CA THR A 72 -9.39 -2.22 -7.53
C THR A 72 -8.61 -2.60 -6.28
N VAL A 73 -7.71 -1.72 -5.81
CA VAL A 73 -6.87 -1.96 -4.63
C VAL A 73 -7.68 -1.73 -3.36
N ASP A 74 -7.71 -2.73 -2.48
CA ASP A 74 -8.34 -2.60 -1.17
C ASP A 74 -7.56 -1.59 -0.32
N TRP A 75 -8.27 -0.67 0.33
CA TRP A 75 -7.65 0.32 1.21
C TRP A 75 -8.57 0.71 2.35
N ASP A 76 -7.96 1.20 3.44
CA ASP A 76 -8.69 1.72 4.60
C ASP A 76 -7.97 2.95 5.18
N PHE A 77 -8.65 3.67 6.06
CA PHE A 77 -8.13 4.87 6.71
C PHE A 77 -8.07 4.71 8.23
N PHE A 78 -6.97 5.17 8.80
CA PHE A 78 -6.76 5.24 10.24
C PHE A 78 -6.39 6.67 10.67
N GLU A 79 -6.93 7.11 11.80
CA GLU A 79 -6.57 8.42 12.37
C GLU A 79 -5.11 8.44 12.84
N SER A 80 -4.59 7.32 13.33
CA SER A 80 -3.19 7.17 13.71
C SER A 80 -2.52 5.97 13.03
N THR A 81 -1.25 6.13 12.72
CA THR A 81 -0.41 5.06 12.16
C THR A 81 -0.24 3.90 13.14
N LEU A 82 -0.32 4.18 14.45
CA LEU A 82 -0.25 3.14 15.49
C LEU A 82 -1.46 2.22 15.46
N ASP A 83 -2.68 2.75 15.27
CA ASP A 83 -3.89 1.93 15.16
C ASP A 83 -3.82 0.97 13.96
N ALA A 84 -3.34 1.47 12.82
CA ALA A 84 -3.11 0.65 11.64
C ALA A 84 -2.08 -0.48 11.92
N VAL A 85 -0.98 -0.14 12.59
CA VAL A 85 0.07 -1.10 12.97
C VAL A 85 -0.46 -2.17 13.93
N ASP A 86 -1.24 -1.78 14.93
CA ASP A 86 -1.80 -2.72 15.89
C ASP A 86 -2.82 -3.66 15.25
N GLN A 87 -3.65 -3.14 14.35
CA GLN A 87 -4.54 -3.97 13.53
C GLN A 87 -3.74 -4.98 12.69
N LEU A 88 -2.70 -4.53 11.99
CA LEU A 88 -1.87 -5.40 11.15
C LEU A 88 -1.15 -6.48 11.97
N LYS A 89 -0.59 -6.14 13.14
CA LYS A 89 0.00 -7.11 14.06
C LYS A 89 -1.01 -8.17 14.50
N SER A 90 -2.25 -7.76 14.83
CA SER A 90 -3.32 -8.69 15.21
C SER A 90 -3.68 -9.68 14.08
N GLN A 91 -3.43 -9.29 12.82
CA GLN A 91 -3.65 -10.11 11.63
C GLN A 91 -2.42 -10.93 11.20
N GLY A 92 -1.35 -10.89 12.00
CA GLY A 92 -0.12 -11.65 11.78
C GLY A 92 0.88 -11.02 10.79
N TYR A 93 0.77 -9.72 10.52
CA TYR A 93 1.74 -9.03 9.67
C TYR A 93 3.04 -8.71 10.41
N ARG A 94 4.17 -8.93 9.75
CA ARG A 94 5.46 -8.37 10.16
C ARG A 94 5.55 -6.93 9.69
N ILE A 95 5.95 -6.05 10.58
CA ILE A 95 5.95 -4.60 10.36
C ILE A 95 7.37 -4.12 10.05
N PHE A 96 7.53 -3.37 8.96
CA PHE A 96 8.77 -2.76 8.54
C PHE A 96 8.53 -1.27 8.30
N ALA A 97 9.39 -0.41 8.84
CA ALA A 97 9.40 1.01 8.53
C ALA A 97 10.57 1.32 7.59
N VAL A 98 10.30 2.08 6.54
CA VAL A 98 11.34 2.54 5.61
C VAL A 98 11.88 3.86 6.12
N GLU A 99 13.11 3.84 6.62
CA GLU A 99 13.72 5.00 7.30
C GLU A 99 15.23 5.08 7.07
N GLN A 100 15.76 6.31 7.06
CA GLN A 100 17.18 6.61 6.93
C GLN A 100 17.80 6.80 8.32
N VAL A 101 18.01 5.69 9.04
CA VAL A 101 18.67 5.66 10.35
C VAL A 101 19.91 4.77 10.31
N GLU A 102 20.92 5.06 11.13
CA GLU A 102 22.20 4.34 11.14
C GLU A 102 22.07 2.82 11.35
N LYS A 103 20.99 2.38 12.01
CA LYS A 103 20.73 0.98 12.34
C LYS A 103 19.71 0.31 11.41
N SER A 104 19.33 0.96 10.30
CA SER A 104 18.45 0.33 9.32
C SER A 104 19.18 -0.77 8.55
N ILE A 105 18.42 -1.73 8.05
CA ILE A 105 18.95 -2.77 7.17
C ILE A 105 18.90 -2.21 5.74
N PRO A 106 20.02 -2.15 5.00
CA PRO A 106 20.02 -1.75 3.60
C PRO A 106 19.05 -2.62 2.80
N LEU A 107 18.28 -2.02 1.88
CA LEU A 107 17.27 -2.75 1.10
C LEU A 107 17.88 -3.93 0.33
N GLN A 108 19.12 -3.79 -0.16
CA GLN A 108 19.84 -4.83 -0.89
C GLN A 108 20.21 -6.03 -0.01
N GLU A 109 20.28 -5.83 1.31
CA GLU A 109 20.60 -6.85 2.31
C GLU A 109 19.34 -7.41 2.99
N PHE A 110 18.18 -6.86 2.67
CA PHE A 110 16.91 -7.30 3.23
C PHE A 110 16.45 -8.62 2.62
N SER A 111 16.60 -9.70 3.38
CA SER A 111 16.32 -11.08 2.93
C SER A 111 14.97 -11.66 3.41
N SER A 112 14.15 -10.86 4.09
CA SER A 112 12.85 -11.32 4.64
C SER A 112 11.73 -11.39 3.59
N LEU A 113 11.99 -12.02 2.44
CA LEU A 113 11.05 -12.09 1.31
C LEU A 113 10.30 -13.43 1.18
N ASN A 114 10.40 -14.31 2.19
CA ASN A 114 9.58 -15.51 2.21
C ASN A 114 8.10 -15.13 2.39
N SER A 115 7.16 -16.00 1.99
CA SER A 115 5.71 -15.82 1.83
C SER A 115 4.89 -15.32 3.05
N GLU A 116 5.54 -14.65 3.98
CA GLU A 116 4.99 -14.05 5.18
C GLU A 116 4.21 -12.77 4.84
N LYS A 117 3.20 -12.48 5.66
CA LYS A 117 2.46 -11.23 5.58
C LYS A 117 3.36 -10.08 6.03
N MET A 118 3.56 -9.09 5.17
CA MET A 118 4.40 -7.93 5.43
C MET A 118 3.58 -6.64 5.37
N ALA A 119 3.89 -5.71 6.27
CA ALA A 119 3.42 -4.34 6.20
C ALA A 119 4.63 -3.42 6.12
N VAL A 120 4.67 -2.55 5.12
CA VAL A 120 5.75 -1.59 4.92
C VAL A 120 5.21 -0.17 5.08
N ILE A 121 5.78 0.58 6.03
CA ILE A 121 5.37 1.93 6.38
C ILE A 121 6.28 2.93 5.66
N PHE A 122 5.67 3.92 5.02
CA PHE A 122 6.32 5.08 4.39
C PHE A 122 5.72 6.37 4.95
N GLY A 123 6.57 7.35 5.26
CA GLY A 123 6.17 8.70 5.69
C GLY A 123 6.83 9.81 4.89
#